data_AF-A0A4Q9DYQ0-F1
#
_entry.id   AF-A0A4Q9DYQ0-F1
#
_cell.length_a   1.000
_cell.length_b   1.000
_cell.length_c   1.000
_cell.angle_alpha   90.00
_cell.angle_beta   90.00
_cell.angle_gamma   90.00
#
_symmetry.space_group_name_H-M   'P 1'
#
loop_
_entity.id
_entity.type
_entity.pdbx_description
1 polymer ?
#
loop_
_entity_poly.entity_id
_entity_poly.type
_entity_poly.pdbx_seq_one_letter_code
_entity_poly.pdbx_strand_id
1 'polypeptide(L)'
;MAASRWFGSRFTRLLLLTAAQALFLLAIAASYMAVGAWGQEIRLKTEPIDPRDAMYGDYVILNYEISRLKMPLWKEGTAKPEDGQTVYVVVKPEGDIYEPVAVYGSKPAVSADQVALKGRVDYSGYDQFSVKYGLERYYVPEGTGGELEKKAGNTVVRVKVASWGQSRISEIE
;
A
#
# COMPACT_ATOMS: atom_id res chain seq x y z
N MET A 1 -0.10 -10.27 -57.79
CA MET A 1 -1.01 -10.16 -56.63
C MET A 1 -0.47 -10.87 -55.37
N ALA A 2 0.77 -10.57 -54.92
CA ALA A 2 1.35 -11.22 -53.73
C ALA A 2 1.67 -10.24 -52.58
N ALA A 3 1.68 -8.93 -52.85
CA ALA A 3 2.07 -7.90 -51.88
C ALA A 3 0.98 -7.57 -50.84
N SER A 4 -0.30 -7.79 -51.14
CA SER A 4 -1.41 -7.41 -50.25
C SER A 4 -1.56 -8.30 -49.01
N ARG A 5 -1.16 -9.59 -49.09
CA ARG A 5 -1.22 -10.53 -47.94
C ARG A 5 -0.09 -10.30 -46.92
N TRP A 6 1.03 -9.73 -47.34
CA TRP A 6 2.18 -9.47 -46.47
C TRP A 6 1.94 -8.28 -45.53
N PHE A 7 1.33 -7.21 -46.03
CA PHE A 7 0.92 -6.05 -45.22
C PHE A 7 -0.20 -6.40 -44.22
N GLY A 8 -1.19 -7.20 -44.62
CA GLY A 8 -2.30 -7.60 -43.76
C GLY A 8 -1.84 -8.36 -42.51
N SER A 9 -0.97 -9.36 -42.65
CA SER A 9 -0.49 -10.15 -41.50
C SER A 9 0.33 -9.34 -40.50
N ARG A 10 1.11 -8.36 -40.96
CA ARG A 10 1.89 -7.46 -40.10
C ARG A 10 1.00 -6.45 -39.40
N PHE A 11 0.01 -5.90 -40.11
CA PHE A 11 -0.97 -5.01 -39.53
C PHE A 11 -1.85 -5.72 -38.48
N THR A 12 -2.28 -6.96 -38.73
CA THR A 12 -3.01 -7.77 -37.74
C THR A 12 -2.16 -8.08 -36.51
N ARG A 13 -0.86 -8.38 -36.69
CA ARG A 13 0.06 -8.58 -35.55
C ARG A 13 0.24 -7.30 -34.73
N LEU A 14 0.38 -6.16 -35.39
CA LEU A 14 0.46 -4.85 -34.72
C LEU A 14 -0.83 -4.57 -33.94
N LEU A 15 -2.00 -4.78 -34.54
CA LEU A 15 -3.30 -4.64 -33.87
C LEU A 15 -3.42 -5.58 -32.66
N LEU A 16 -2.99 -6.84 -32.78
CA LEU A 16 -2.99 -7.79 -31.66
C LEU A 16 -2.06 -7.34 -30.54
N LEU A 17 -0.87 -6.84 -30.87
CA LEU A 17 0.08 -6.32 -29.88
C LEU A 17 -0.49 -5.09 -29.16
N THR A 18 -1.09 -4.15 -29.90
CA THR A 18 -1.72 -2.96 -29.32
C THR A 18 -2.93 -3.33 -28.47
N ALA A 19 -3.76 -4.28 -28.91
CA ALA A 19 -4.89 -4.77 -28.13
C ALA A 19 -4.43 -5.48 -26.85
N ALA A 20 -3.36 -6.28 -26.92
CA ALA A 20 -2.77 -6.94 -25.76
C ALA A 20 -2.23 -5.91 -24.74
N GLN A 21 -1.57 -4.84 -25.22
CA GLN A 21 -1.11 -3.75 -24.36
C GLN A 21 -2.28 -3.01 -23.68
N ALA A 22 -3.33 -2.68 -24.43
CA ALA A 22 -4.53 -2.04 -23.88
C ALA A 22 -5.23 -2.94 -22.84
N LEU A 23 -5.37 -4.23 -23.14
CA LEU A 23 -5.95 -5.21 -22.24
C LEU A 23 -5.12 -5.39 -20.96
N PHE A 24 -3.79 -5.35 -21.07
CA PHE A 24 -2.90 -5.38 -19.93
C PHE A 24 -3.09 -4.17 -19.00
N LEU A 25 -3.20 -2.95 -19.56
CA LEU A 25 -3.49 -1.75 -18.78
C LEU A 25 -4.86 -1.81 -18.11
N LEU A 26 -5.89 -2.30 -18.82
CA LEU A 26 -7.22 -2.51 -18.26
C LEU A 26 -7.20 -3.53 -17.12
N ALA A 27 -6.41 -4.61 -17.25
CA ALA A 27 -6.25 -5.60 -16.18
C ALA A 27 -5.61 -5.00 -14.93
N ILE A 28 -4.61 -4.11 -15.08
CA ILE A 28 -4.01 -3.40 -13.94
C ILE A 28 -5.05 -2.51 -13.25
N ALA A 29 -5.78 -1.69 -14.01
CA ALA A 29 -6.82 -0.82 -13.46
C ALA A 29 -7.91 -1.63 -12.75
N ALA A 30 -8.39 -2.72 -13.37
CA ALA A 30 -9.38 -3.61 -12.79
C ALA A 30 -8.89 -4.25 -11.49
N SER A 31 -7.62 -4.68 -11.44
CA SER A 31 -7.04 -5.22 -10.19
C SER A 31 -7.03 -4.18 -9.07
N TYR A 32 -6.67 -2.93 -9.38
CA TYR A 32 -6.67 -1.85 -8.39
C TYR A 32 -8.09 -1.53 -7.89
N MET A 33 -9.08 -1.49 -8.78
CA MET A 33 -10.48 -1.27 -8.41
C MET A 33 -11.03 -2.42 -7.56
N ALA A 34 -10.61 -3.66 -7.84
CA ALA A 34 -11.03 -4.85 -7.11
C ALA A 34 -10.58 -4.85 -5.64
N VAL A 35 -9.54 -4.09 -5.27
CA VAL A 35 -9.12 -3.93 -3.86
C VAL A 35 -10.27 -3.42 -2.98
N GLY A 36 -11.08 -2.49 -3.49
CA GLY A 36 -12.21 -1.96 -2.73
C GLY A 36 -13.29 -3.01 -2.45
N ALA A 37 -13.51 -3.94 -3.39
CA ALA A 37 -14.56 -4.94 -3.31
C ALA A 37 -14.14 -6.22 -2.58
N TRP A 38 -12.88 -6.64 -2.72
CA TRP A 38 -12.37 -7.92 -2.19
C TRP A 38 -11.22 -7.78 -1.20
N GLY A 39 -10.76 -6.56 -0.94
CA GLY A 39 -9.77 -6.32 0.10
C GLY A 39 -10.34 -6.56 1.48
N GLN A 40 -9.55 -7.19 2.34
CA GLN A 40 -9.85 -7.28 3.76
C GLN A 40 -9.72 -5.88 4.37
N GLU A 41 -10.74 -5.46 5.11
CA GLU A 41 -10.72 -4.18 5.81
C GLU A 41 -9.94 -4.32 7.12
N ILE A 42 -9.00 -3.41 7.33
CA ILE A 42 -8.24 -3.28 8.58
C ILE A 42 -8.29 -1.84 9.06
N ARG A 43 -8.09 -1.65 10.36
CA ARG A 43 -8.09 -0.35 11.02
C ARG A 43 -6.70 -0.06 11.56
N LEU A 44 -6.09 1.01 11.07
CA LEU A 44 -4.73 1.42 11.41
C LEU A 44 -4.76 2.73 12.16
N LYS A 45 -4.02 2.79 13.26
CA LYS A 45 -3.90 4.01 14.08
C LYS A 45 -2.81 4.93 13.53
N THR A 46 -3.11 6.22 13.46
CA THR A 46 -2.16 7.24 13.02
C THR A 46 -1.33 7.77 14.19
N GLU A 47 -0.10 8.21 13.88
CA GLU A 47 0.74 8.98 14.81
C GLU A 47 0.51 10.48 14.63
N PRO A 48 0.65 11.28 15.71
CA PRO A 48 0.60 12.73 15.62
C PRO A 48 1.69 13.28 14.70
N ILE A 49 1.31 14.12 13.75
CA ILE A 49 2.22 14.94 12.94
C ILE A 49 2.06 16.39 13.41
N ASP A 50 3.16 17.16 13.47
CA ASP A 50 3.08 18.58 13.79
C ASP A 50 2.13 19.27 12.78
N PRO A 51 1.08 19.99 13.25
CA PRO A 51 0.09 20.63 12.38
C PRO A 51 0.69 21.53 11.29
N ARG A 52 1.92 22.02 11.48
CA ARG A 52 2.59 22.92 10.52
C ARG A 52 3.22 22.20 9.33
N ASP A 53 3.51 20.91 9.45
CA ASP A 53 4.27 20.15 8.45
C ASP A 53 3.38 19.29 7.52
N ALA A 54 2.09 19.14 7.85
CA ALA A 54 1.17 18.26 7.12
C ALA A 54 0.54 18.88 5.85
N MET A 55 0.81 20.17 5.56
CA MET A 55 0.12 20.93 4.51
C MET A 55 0.99 21.13 3.27
N TYR A 56 0.71 20.38 2.20
CA TYR A 56 1.18 20.66 0.84
C TYR A 56 0.07 20.39 -0.19
N GLY A 57 -0.91 21.30 -0.31
CA GLY A 57 -1.92 21.25 -1.38
C GLY A 57 -3.04 20.22 -1.17
N ASP A 58 -3.36 19.44 -2.19
CA ASP A 58 -4.57 18.57 -2.32
C ASP A 58 -4.55 17.27 -1.47
N TYR A 59 -3.67 17.16 -0.46
CA TYR A 59 -3.56 15.96 0.38
C TYR A 59 -3.05 16.23 1.80
N VAL A 60 -3.40 15.33 2.71
CA VAL A 60 -2.91 15.27 4.09
C VAL A 60 -1.86 14.16 4.21
N ILE A 61 -0.77 14.45 4.94
CA ILE A 61 0.26 13.45 5.26
C ILE A 61 -0.19 12.65 6.49
N LEU A 62 -0.08 11.32 6.39
CA LEU A 62 -0.40 10.38 7.46
C LEU A 62 0.84 9.60 7.87
N ASN A 63 1.08 9.52 9.18
CA ASN A 63 2.03 8.59 9.78
C ASN A 63 1.24 7.52 10.52
N TYR A 64 1.73 6.28 10.51
CA TYR A 64 1.07 5.16 11.18
C TYR A 64 1.92 4.64 12.32
N GLU A 65 1.30 4.22 13.42
CA GLU A 65 2.03 3.56 14.53
C GLU A 65 2.73 2.29 14.04
N ILE A 66 2.09 1.57 13.11
CA ILE A 66 2.65 0.37 12.47
C ILE A 66 3.85 0.68 11.56
N SER A 67 4.17 1.94 11.26
CA SER A 67 5.34 2.30 10.46
C SER A 67 6.64 2.18 11.24
N ARG A 68 6.62 2.24 12.57
CA ARG A 68 7.83 2.09 13.41
C ARG A 68 7.88 0.70 14.01
N LEU A 69 8.76 -0.14 13.49
CA LEU A 69 8.83 -1.56 13.82
C LEU A 69 10.08 -1.85 14.62
N LYS A 70 9.92 -2.59 15.71
CA LYS A 70 11.05 -3.03 16.54
C LYS A 70 11.76 -4.21 15.88
N MET A 71 13.07 -4.28 16.03
CA MET A 71 13.89 -5.35 15.43
C MET A 71 13.40 -6.78 15.75
N PRO A 72 12.87 -7.11 16.95
CA PRO A 72 12.34 -8.45 17.24
C PRO A 72 11.16 -8.91 16.36
N LEU A 73 10.48 -7.98 15.68
CA LEU A 73 9.42 -8.31 14.73
C LEU A 73 9.98 -8.83 13.40
N TRP A 74 11.23 -8.48 13.05
CA TRP A 74 11.90 -8.96 11.85
C TRP A 74 12.23 -10.44 11.95
N LYS A 75 11.80 -11.24 10.96
CA LYS A 75 11.91 -12.71 10.99
C LYS A 75 12.90 -13.28 9.97
N GLU A 76 13.57 -12.46 9.18
CA GLU A 76 14.55 -12.92 8.19
C GLU A 76 15.98 -12.86 8.77
N GLY A 77 16.34 -13.90 9.51
CA GLY A 77 17.71 -14.09 9.99
C GLY A 77 18.19 -13.03 10.98
N THR A 78 19.51 -12.85 11.04
CA THR A 78 20.19 -11.95 11.99
C THR A 78 20.56 -10.59 11.40
N ALA A 79 20.52 -10.46 10.07
CA ALA A 79 20.79 -9.21 9.39
C ALA A 79 19.55 -8.30 9.48
N LYS A 80 19.77 -7.01 9.76
CA LYS A 80 18.70 -6.00 9.70
C LYS A 80 18.19 -5.85 8.26
N PRO A 81 16.93 -5.44 8.06
CA PRO A 81 16.41 -5.15 6.73
C PRO A 81 17.21 -4.00 6.08
N GLU A 82 17.33 -4.02 4.75
CA GLU A 82 18.04 -2.97 4.00
C GLU A 82 17.12 -1.79 3.68
N ASP A 83 17.70 -0.59 3.61
CA ASP A 83 16.96 0.60 3.19
C ASP A 83 16.43 0.41 1.75
N GLY A 84 15.14 0.70 1.56
CA GLY A 84 14.46 0.48 0.29
C GLY A 84 14.05 -0.97 0.01
N GLN A 85 14.32 -1.92 0.90
CA GLN A 85 13.87 -3.31 0.76
C GLN A 85 12.34 -3.40 0.79
N THR A 86 11.77 -4.25 -0.05
CA THR A 86 10.33 -4.60 0.04
C THR A 86 10.14 -5.61 1.17
N VAL A 87 9.18 -5.33 2.05
CA VAL A 87 8.85 -6.18 3.20
C VAL A 87 7.35 -6.39 3.30
N TYR A 88 6.97 -7.43 4.04
CA TYR A 88 5.59 -7.78 4.35
C TYR A 88 5.40 -7.75 5.87
N VAL A 89 4.62 -6.78 6.33
CA VAL A 89 4.29 -6.60 7.75
C VAL A 89 2.99 -7.34 8.00
N VAL A 90 3.07 -8.39 8.82
CA VAL A 90 1.89 -9.14 9.25
C VAL A 90 1.28 -8.42 10.44
N VAL A 91 0.02 -8.04 10.30
CA VAL A 91 -0.78 -7.41 11.35
C VAL A 91 -1.93 -8.31 11.79
N LYS A 92 -2.34 -8.16 13.05
CA LYS A 92 -3.45 -8.90 13.65
C LYS A 92 -4.35 -7.92 14.43
N PRO A 93 -5.68 -8.12 14.48
CA PRO A 93 -6.53 -7.27 15.31
C PRO A 93 -6.23 -7.47 16.80
N GLU A 94 -5.98 -6.35 17.48
CA GLU A 94 -5.93 -6.21 18.93
C GLU A 94 -7.10 -5.29 19.34
N GLY A 95 -8.22 -5.91 19.67
CA GLY A 95 -9.49 -5.20 19.80
C GLY A 95 -9.96 -4.68 18.43
N ASP A 96 -9.93 -3.37 18.25
CA ASP A 96 -10.45 -2.68 17.08
C ASP A 96 -9.35 -2.15 16.14
N ILE A 97 -8.09 -2.19 16.59
CA ILE A 97 -6.91 -1.72 15.86
C ILE A 97 -6.05 -2.91 15.45
N TYR A 98 -5.40 -2.82 14.29
CA TYR A 98 -4.46 -3.83 13.83
C TYR A 98 -3.04 -3.48 14.23
N GLU A 99 -2.39 -4.41 14.93
CA GLU A 99 -1.02 -4.27 15.47
C GLU A 99 -0.05 -5.22 14.75
N PRO A 100 1.24 -4.84 14.59
CA PRO A 100 2.21 -5.64 13.88
C PRO A 100 2.73 -6.80 14.74
N VAL A 101 2.67 -8.01 14.20
CA VAL A 101 3.11 -9.24 14.91
C VAL A 101 4.39 -9.85 14.33
N ALA A 102 4.68 -9.61 13.05
CA ALA A 102 5.88 -10.09 12.38
C ALA A 102 6.17 -9.33 11.08
N VAL A 103 7.42 -9.35 10.64
CA VAL A 103 7.86 -8.74 9.37
C VAL A 103 8.76 -9.70 8.62
N TYR A 104 8.50 -9.86 7.32
CA TYR A 104 9.20 -10.78 6.43
C TYR A 104 9.71 -10.06 5.18
N GLY A 105 10.79 -10.56 4.59
CA GLY A 105 11.34 -10.05 3.32
C GLY A 105 10.59 -10.61 2.11
N SER A 106 9.95 -11.76 2.28
CA SER A 106 9.06 -12.38 1.29
C SER A 106 7.64 -12.49 1.84
N LYS A 107 6.64 -12.64 0.94
CA LYS A 107 5.23 -12.67 1.36
C LYS A 107 4.93 -13.98 2.12
N PRO A 108 4.59 -13.92 3.42
CA PRO A 108 4.28 -15.11 4.19
C PRO A 108 2.86 -15.61 3.89
N ALA A 109 2.60 -16.88 4.20
CA ALA A 109 1.25 -17.36 4.40
C ALA A 109 0.73 -16.85 5.75
N VAL A 110 -0.46 -16.25 5.76
CA VAL A 110 -1.09 -15.69 6.96
C VAL A 110 -2.37 -16.46 7.30
N SER A 111 -2.73 -16.49 8.58
CA SER A 111 -4.02 -17.04 9.04
C SER A 111 -5.19 -16.12 8.67
N ALA A 112 -6.42 -16.62 8.81
CA ALA A 112 -7.63 -15.87 8.42
C ALA A 112 -7.84 -14.56 9.21
N ASP A 113 -7.29 -14.46 10.41
CA ASP A 113 -7.33 -13.26 11.28
C ASP A 113 -6.15 -12.31 11.06
N GLN A 114 -5.20 -12.65 10.18
CA GLN A 114 -4.00 -11.88 9.92
C GLN A 114 -4.01 -11.28 8.51
N VAL A 115 -3.35 -10.12 8.37
CA VAL A 115 -3.19 -9.45 7.08
C VAL A 115 -1.72 -9.15 6.84
N ALA A 116 -1.21 -9.51 5.67
CA ALA A 116 0.13 -9.14 5.23
C ALA A 116 0.09 -7.83 4.43
N LEU A 117 0.55 -6.75 5.05
CA LEU A 117 0.73 -5.45 4.41
C LEU A 117 2.07 -5.39 3.69
N LYS A 118 2.03 -5.13 2.38
CA LYS A 118 3.23 -4.85 1.61
C LYS A 118 3.72 -3.43 1.92
N GLY A 119 5.01 -3.30 2.20
CA GLY A 119 5.64 -2.01 2.43
C GLY A 119 7.07 -1.97 1.93
N ARG A 120 7.71 -0.82 2.09
CA ARG A 120 9.10 -0.57 1.75
C ARG A 120 9.82 0.04 2.94
N VAL A 121 10.97 -0.52 3.29
CA VAL A 121 11.81 -0.01 4.37
C VAL A 121 12.28 1.39 3.99
N ASP A 122 12.02 2.36 4.85
CA ASP A 122 12.41 3.75 4.65
C ASP A 122 13.73 4.07 5.36
N TYR A 123 13.88 3.54 6.58
CA TYR A 123 15.09 3.66 7.37
C TYR A 123 15.31 2.42 8.23
N SER A 124 16.54 1.90 8.28
CA SER A 124 16.92 0.74 9.08
C SER A 124 17.97 1.07 10.14
N GLY A 125 17.54 1.16 11.40
CA GLY A 125 18.39 1.34 12.57
C GLY A 125 18.83 0.02 13.20
N TYR A 126 19.47 0.10 14.38
CA TYR A 126 19.91 -1.08 15.13
C TYR A 126 18.78 -1.76 15.89
N ASP A 127 17.97 -1.00 16.63
CA ASP A 127 16.88 -1.54 17.47
C ASP A 127 15.50 -1.45 16.82
N GLN A 128 15.36 -0.62 15.80
CA GLN A 128 14.12 -0.36 15.10
C GLN A 128 14.36 0.02 13.64
N PHE A 129 13.34 -0.16 12.82
CA PHE A 129 13.30 0.24 11.42
C PHE A 129 11.93 0.80 11.07
N SER A 130 11.86 1.63 10.04
CA SER A 130 10.61 2.22 9.57
C SER A 130 10.19 1.68 8.21
N VAL A 131 8.88 1.56 8.01
CA VAL A 131 8.27 1.05 6.78
C VAL A 131 7.21 2.04 6.27
N LYS A 132 7.27 2.32 4.97
CA LYS A 132 6.24 3.04 4.21
C LYS A 132 5.35 2.05 3.46
N TYR A 133 4.04 2.26 3.53
CA TYR A 133 3.01 1.39 2.97
C TYR A 133 2.41 1.94 1.67
N GLY A 134 2.76 3.17 1.27
CA GLY A 134 2.09 3.86 0.17
C GLY A 134 0.70 4.38 0.56
N LEU A 135 0.44 4.47 1.86
CA LEU A 135 -0.80 4.94 2.47
C LEU A 135 -0.57 6.28 3.21
N GLU A 136 0.62 6.86 3.12
CA GLU A 136 1.02 8.06 3.85
C GLU A 136 0.41 9.35 3.27
N ARG A 137 -0.31 9.27 2.14
CA ARG A 137 -0.96 10.41 1.50
C ARG A 137 -2.43 10.14 1.31
N TYR A 138 -3.26 10.99 1.91
CA TYR A 138 -4.70 10.97 1.73
C TYR A 138 -5.16 12.22 0.99
N TYR A 139 -5.67 12.04 -0.22
CA TYR A 139 -6.10 13.15 -1.08
C TYR A 139 -7.49 13.62 -0.67
N VAL A 140 -7.64 14.93 -0.52
CA VAL A 140 -8.86 15.59 -0.05
C VAL A 140 -9.30 16.64 -1.05
N PRO A 141 -10.60 16.93 -1.17
CA PRO A 141 -11.06 18.08 -1.94
C PRO A 141 -10.41 19.38 -1.45
N GLU A 142 -10.14 20.30 -2.39
CA GLU A 142 -9.58 21.61 -2.07
C GLU A 142 -10.38 22.32 -0.97
N GLY A 143 -9.70 22.89 0.02
CA GLY A 143 -10.32 23.60 1.14
C GLY A 143 -10.88 22.71 2.27
N THR A 144 -10.83 21.38 2.16
CA THR A 144 -11.30 20.46 3.23
C THR A 144 -10.20 19.88 4.11
N GLY A 145 -8.92 20.08 3.75
CA GLY A 145 -7.77 19.57 4.51
C GLY A 145 -7.75 20.04 5.97
N GLY A 146 -8.03 21.32 6.22
CA GLY A 146 -7.95 21.94 7.56
C GLY A 146 -8.84 21.31 8.64
N GLU A 147 -10.00 20.76 8.28
CA GLU A 147 -10.88 20.10 9.26
C GLU A 147 -10.42 18.67 9.58
N LEU A 148 -9.88 17.98 8.57
CA LEU A 148 -9.29 16.64 8.71
C LEU A 148 -7.95 16.70 9.46
N GLU A 149 -7.16 17.76 9.29
CA GLU A 149 -5.88 18.00 9.97
C GLU A 149 -6.00 17.98 11.50
N LYS A 150 -7.05 18.60 12.05
CA LYS A 150 -7.30 18.62 13.50
C LYS A 150 -7.58 17.22 14.08
N LYS A 151 -7.98 16.28 13.23
CA LYS A 151 -8.33 14.90 13.62
C LYS A 151 -7.20 13.91 13.32
N ALA A 152 -6.48 14.11 12.22
CA ALA A 152 -5.52 13.17 11.65
C ALA A 152 -4.40 12.70 12.59
N GLY A 153 -4.03 13.48 13.61
CA GLY A 153 -2.93 13.15 14.52
C GLY A 153 -3.23 12.06 15.55
N ASN A 154 -4.49 11.64 15.74
CA ASN A 154 -4.84 10.53 16.64
C ASN A 154 -6.13 9.85 16.17
N THR A 155 -6.18 9.53 14.88
CA THR A 155 -7.35 9.01 14.19
C THR A 155 -7.10 7.58 13.73
N VAL A 156 -8.19 6.86 13.50
CA VAL A 156 -8.16 5.53 12.90
C VAL A 156 -8.46 5.64 11.42
N VAL A 157 -7.61 5.01 10.60
CA VAL A 157 -7.77 4.95 9.15
C VAL A 157 -8.20 3.53 8.77
N ARG A 158 -9.32 3.43 8.05
CA ARG A 158 -9.75 2.17 7.45
C ARG A 158 -9.05 1.96 6.12
N VAL A 159 -8.45 0.78 5.97
CA VAL A 159 -7.67 0.39 4.81
C VAL A 159 -8.17 -0.94 4.28
N LYS A 160 -8.39 -1.03 2.97
CA LYS A 160 -8.65 -2.28 2.26
C LYS A 160 -7.32 -2.85 1.78
N VAL A 161 -7.03 -4.10 2.14
CA VAL A 161 -5.81 -4.81 1.76
C VAL A 161 -6.17 -6.04 0.96
N ALA A 162 -5.71 -6.08 -0.28
CA ALA A 162 -5.92 -7.23 -1.15
C ALA A 162 -4.86 -8.30 -0.93
N SER A 163 -5.25 -9.57 -1.12
CA SER A 163 -4.34 -10.70 -0.95
C SER A 163 -3.12 -10.63 -1.86
N TRP A 164 -3.16 -9.94 -3.01
CA TRP A 164 -2.01 -9.75 -3.90
C TRP A 164 -1.09 -8.57 -3.52
N GLY A 165 -1.32 -7.92 -2.38
CA GLY A 165 -0.43 -6.91 -1.80
C GLY A 165 -0.71 -5.46 -2.22
N GLN A 166 -1.80 -5.20 -2.95
CA GLN A 166 -2.30 -3.84 -3.12
C GLN A 166 -3.13 -3.43 -1.91
N SER A 167 -3.04 -2.16 -1.53
CA SER A 167 -3.81 -1.57 -0.44
C SER A 167 -4.36 -0.20 -0.84
N ARG A 168 -5.43 0.21 -0.17
CA ARG A 168 -6.12 1.48 -0.41
C ARG A 168 -6.75 1.98 0.88
N ILE A 169 -6.66 3.29 1.14
CA ILE A 169 -7.46 3.94 2.18
C ILE A 169 -8.93 3.96 1.73
N SER A 170 -9.83 3.46 2.58
CA SER A 170 -11.27 3.55 2.36
C SER A 170 -11.88 4.75 3.08
N GLU A 171 -11.45 5.01 4.33
CA GLU A 171 -12.06 6.04 5.17
C GLU A 171 -11.10 6.50 6.27
N ILE A 172 -11.28 7.73 6.76
CA ILE A 172 -10.59 8.32 7.91
C ILE A 172 -11.66 8.71 8.94
N GLU A 173 -11.48 8.31 10.20
CA GLU A 173 -12.45 8.50 11.29
C GLU A 173 -12.24 9.77 12.14
#